data_AF-A0A562J3C6-F1
#
_entry.id   AF-A0A562J3C6-F1
#
_cell.length_a   1.000
_cell.length_b   1.000
_cell.length_c   1.000
_cell.angle_alpha   90.00
_cell.angle_beta   90.00
_cell.angle_gamma   90.00
#
_symmetry.space_group_name_H-M   'P 1'
#
loop_
_entity.id
_entity.type
_entity.pdbx_description
1 polymer ?
#
loop_
_entity_poly.entity_id
_entity_poly.type
_entity_poly.pdbx_seq_one_letter_code
_entity_poly.pdbx_strand_id
1 'polypeptide(L)'
;MHSYDVSGHPKEKVIFFIAILSVTMSAWLNDSVDLFAQLLEKPISITISLATTFGILYFLFSKFLWKHKWFAKIFKYPNLNGKYSIVGKSFKKTTGETFDWGGILLIKQDWDKILVSMKSKDSSSESFSVQGKITYYPMKGYELNYSYDNTPNNNIAELHKHVGNCTVSFNEDTETAIGNYYNDMKNRENYGSMELRRING
;
A
#
# COMPACT_ATOMS: atom_id res chain seq x y z
N MET A 1 -1.17 4.54 8.22
CA MET A 1 -1.63 3.71 7.08
C MET A 1 -3.12 3.51 7.23
N HIS A 2 -3.87 3.72 6.16
CA HIS A 2 -5.31 3.55 6.12
C HIS A 2 -5.67 2.29 5.33
N SER A 3 -6.90 1.80 5.48
CA SER A 3 -7.42 0.72 4.66
C SER A 3 -7.53 1.15 3.20
N TYR A 4 -7.46 0.19 2.28
CA TYR A 4 -7.62 0.44 0.85
C TYR A 4 -8.30 -0.71 0.14
N ASP A 5 -8.92 -0.39 -1.00
CA ASP A 5 -9.61 -1.36 -1.83
C ASP A 5 -8.74 -1.83 -3.01
N VAL A 6 -8.90 -3.09 -3.42
CA VAL A 6 -8.31 -3.61 -4.66
C VAL A 6 -9.43 -4.21 -5.50
N SER A 7 -9.75 -3.55 -6.60
CA SER A 7 -10.89 -3.92 -7.43
C SER A 7 -10.75 -5.31 -8.03
N GLY A 8 -11.80 -6.11 -7.87
CA GLY A 8 -11.88 -7.47 -8.40
C GLY A 8 -11.03 -8.50 -7.65
N HIS A 9 -10.34 -8.11 -6.58
CA HIS A 9 -9.57 -9.06 -5.78
C HIS A 9 -10.46 -9.75 -4.73
N PRO A 10 -10.50 -11.09 -4.66
CA PRO A 10 -11.33 -11.82 -3.70
C PRO A 10 -10.64 -11.91 -2.32
N LYS A 11 -10.55 -10.79 -1.59
CA LYS A 11 -9.90 -10.74 -0.27
C LYS A 11 -10.52 -11.74 0.71
N GLU A 12 -11.84 -11.90 0.63
CA GLU A 12 -12.63 -12.80 1.46
C GLU A 12 -12.25 -14.25 1.22
N LYS A 13 -12.01 -14.65 -0.05
CA LYS A 13 -11.58 -16.01 -0.37
C LYS A 13 -10.21 -16.32 0.22
N VAL A 14 -9.28 -15.37 0.17
CA VAL A 14 -7.94 -15.54 0.76
C VAL A 14 -8.04 -15.73 2.27
N ILE A 15 -8.83 -14.91 2.97
CA ILE A 15 -9.07 -15.04 4.41
C ILE A 15 -9.71 -16.39 4.74
N PHE A 16 -10.68 -16.83 3.92
CA PHE A 16 -11.32 -18.14 4.06
C PHE A 16 -10.34 -19.30 3.90
N PHE A 17 -9.44 -19.24 2.91
CA PHE A 17 -8.37 -20.23 2.76
C PHE A 17 -7.41 -20.25 3.95
N ILE A 18 -7.03 -19.10 4.49
CA ILE A 18 -6.23 -19.03 5.72
C ILE A 18 -6.97 -19.67 6.88
N ALA A 19 -8.28 -19.44 7.02
CA ALA A 19 -9.10 -20.05 8.07
C ALA A 19 -9.12 -21.58 7.97
N ILE A 20 -9.37 -22.14 6.77
CA ILE A 20 -9.33 -23.59 6.55
C ILE A 20 -7.94 -24.15 6.86
N LEU A 21 -6.88 -23.50 6.35
CA LEU A 21 -5.51 -23.91 6.61
C LEU A 21 -5.17 -23.86 8.11
N SER A 22 -5.75 -22.91 8.84
CA SER A 22 -5.55 -22.80 10.29
C SER A 22 -6.17 -23.96 11.03
N VAL A 23 -7.34 -24.46 10.61
CA VAL A 23 -7.98 -25.63 11.22
C VAL A 23 -7.11 -26.88 11.02
N THR A 24 -6.68 -27.15 9.79
CA THR A 24 -5.87 -28.33 9.49
C THR A 24 -4.49 -28.26 10.15
N MET A 25 -3.85 -27.09 10.10
CA MET A 25 -2.55 -26.87 10.73
C MET A 25 -2.63 -26.96 12.25
N SER A 26 -3.69 -26.42 12.87
CA SER A 26 -3.87 -26.51 14.32
C SER A 26 -4.05 -27.95 14.77
N ALA A 27 -4.83 -28.76 14.05
CA ALA A 27 -4.97 -30.19 14.36
C ALA A 27 -3.62 -30.92 14.24
N TRP A 28 -2.95 -30.77 13.09
CA TRP A 28 -1.65 -31.40 12.85
C TRP A 28 -0.58 -31.01 13.87
N LEU A 29 -0.54 -29.74 14.29
CA LEU A 29 0.39 -29.25 15.30
C LEU A 29 0.13 -29.88 16.68
N ASN A 30 -1.13 -30.02 17.10
CA ASN A 30 -1.46 -30.68 18.37
C ASN A 30 -1.11 -32.17 18.31
N ASP A 31 -1.45 -32.88 17.23
CA ASP A 31 -1.07 -34.28 17.02
C ASP A 31 0.46 -34.47 17.07
N SER A 32 1.21 -33.51 16.51
CA SER A 32 2.68 -33.52 16.53
C SER A 32 3.24 -33.29 17.92
N VAL A 33 2.62 -32.43 18.74
CA VAL A 33 2.99 -32.21 20.15
C VAL A 33 2.75 -33.49 20.95
N ASP A 34 1.61 -34.14 20.76
CA ASP A 34 1.27 -35.39 21.45
C ASP A 34 2.22 -36.53 21.09
N LEU A 35 2.54 -36.69 19.80
CA LEU A 35 3.53 -37.67 19.35
C LEU A 35 4.91 -37.40 19.96
N PHE A 36 5.32 -36.14 20.03
CA PHE A 36 6.60 -35.75 20.61
C PHE A 36 6.66 -35.98 22.13
N ALA A 37 5.56 -35.71 22.83
CA ALA A 37 5.42 -36.01 24.26
C ALA A 37 5.56 -37.51 24.55
N GLN A 38 4.94 -38.35 23.72
CA GLN A 38 5.07 -39.81 23.79
C GLN A 38 6.51 -40.27 23.56
N LEU A 39 7.17 -39.73 22.53
CA LEU A 39 8.57 -40.08 22.21
C LEU A 39 9.56 -39.73 23.34
N LEU A 40 9.27 -38.67 24.10
CA LEU A 40 10.09 -38.22 25.22
C LEU A 40 9.69 -38.84 26.57
N GLU A 41 8.64 -39.66 26.61
CA GLU A 41 8.03 -40.20 27.85
C GLU A 41 7.73 -39.12 28.90
N LYS A 42 7.46 -37.89 28.44
CA LYS A 42 7.22 -36.73 29.31
C LYS A 42 5.88 -36.09 28.95
N PRO A 43 4.99 -35.86 29.93
CA PRO A 43 3.76 -35.16 29.65
C PRO A 43 4.05 -33.71 29.25
N ILE A 44 3.62 -33.33 28.05
CA ILE A 44 3.66 -31.95 27.56
C ILE A 44 2.21 -31.48 27.44
N SER A 45 1.81 -30.51 28.26
CA SER A 45 0.45 -29.96 28.28
C SER A 45 0.36 -28.64 27.51
N ILE A 46 0.80 -28.64 26.24
CA ILE A 46 0.72 -27.47 25.37
C ILE A 46 -0.40 -27.72 24.35
N THR A 47 -1.39 -26.84 24.31
CA THR A 47 -2.42 -26.84 23.28
C THR A 47 -2.25 -25.64 22.38
N ILE A 48 -2.12 -25.88 21.09
CA ILE A 48 -2.03 -24.83 20.08
C ILE A 48 -3.45 -24.51 19.63
N SER A 49 -3.94 -23.33 20.01
CA SER A 49 -5.30 -22.92 19.69
C SER A 49 -5.46 -22.57 18.21
N LEU A 50 -6.68 -22.75 17.69
CA LEU A 50 -7.05 -22.31 16.34
C LEU A 50 -6.81 -20.81 16.14
N ALA A 51 -7.16 -19.99 17.14
CA ALA A 51 -7.00 -18.54 17.10
C ALA A 51 -5.52 -18.13 16.98
N THR A 52 -4.63 -18.80 17.73
CA THR A 52 -3.19 -18.57 17.66
C THR A 52 -2.65 -18.95 16.27
N THR A 53 -3.04 -20.12 15.76
CA THR A 53 -2.62 -20.59 14.44
C THR A 53 -3.07 -19.64 13.34
N PHE A 54 -4.34 -19.22 13.37
CA PHE A 54 -4.88 -18.23 12.44
C PHE A 54 -4.15 -16.89 12.52
N GLY A 55 -3.93 -16.37 13.73
CA GLY A 55 -3.21 -15.12 13.94
C GLY A 55 -1.81 -15.13 13.35
N ILE A 56 -1.06 -16.22 13.54
CA ILE A 56 0.29 -16.39 12.98
C ILE A 56 0.23 -16.50 11.46
N LEU A 57 -0.63 -17.35 10.90
CA LEU A 57 -0.76 -17.52 9.46
C LEU A 57 -1.19 -16.23 8.76
N TYR A 58 -2.18 -15.52 9.32
CA TYR A 58 -2.61 -14.22 8.82
C TYR A 58 -1.49 -13.18 8.92
N PHE A 59 -0.73 -13.15 10.02
CA PHE A 59 0.41 -12.25 10.17
C PHE A 59 1.49 -12.52 9.12
N LEU A 60 1.91 -13.77 8.95
CA LEU A 60 2.90 -14.18 7.95
C LEU A 60 2.42 -13.85 6.54
N PHE A 61 1.15 -14.14 6.27
CA PHE A 61 0.54 -13.79 5.00
C PHE A 61 0.59 -12.28 4.78
N SER A 62 0.01 -11.51 5.70
CA SER A 62 -0.17 -10.06 5.60
C SER A 62 1.12 -9.25 5.52
N LYS A 63 2.25 -9.80 6.00
CA LYS A 63 3.56 -9.14 5.96
C LYS A 63 4.47 -9.61 4.84
N PHE A 64 4.41 -10.89 4.47
CA PHE A 64 5.42 -11.50 3.60
C PHE A 64 4.85 -12.18 2.36
N LEU A 65 3.91 -13.13 2.50
CA LEU A 65 3.55 -14.04 1.40
C LEU A 65 2.91 -13.31 0.21
N TRP A 66 2.05 -12.31 0.45
CA TRP A 66 1.37 -11.59 -0.64
C TRP A 66 2.33 -10.73 -1.48
N LYS A 67 3.52 -10.38 -0.96
CA LYS A 67 4.50 -9.53 -1.66
C LYS A 67 5.24 -10.28 -2.78
N HIS A 68 5.12 -11.60 -2.83
CA HIS A 68 5.80 -12.43 -3.82
C HIS A 68 5.25 -12.14 -5.23
N LYS A 69 6.13 -12.08 -6.25
CA LYS A 69 5.76 -11.72 -7.63
C LYS A 69 4.65 -12.61 -8.22
N TRP A 70 4.60 -13.87 -7.80
CA TRP A 70 3.59 -14.82 -8.27
C TRP A 70 2.20 -14.48 -7.74
N PHE A 71 2.12 -13.98 -6.51
CA PHE A 71 0.87 -13.53 -5.91
C PHE A 71 0.30 -12.35 -6.72
N ALA A 72 1.15 -11.37 -7.04
CA ALA A 72 0.78 -10.24 -7.89
C ALA A 72 0.28 -10.67 -9.27
N LYS A 73 0.93 -11.67 -9.89
CA LYS A 73 0.59 -12.15 -11.23
C LYS A 73 -0.75 -12.91 -11.27
N ILE A 74 -1.00 -13.78 -10.29
CA ILE A 74 -2.19 -14.64 -10.21
C ILE A 74 -3.41 -13.84 -9.75
N PHE A 75 -3.24 -13.08 -8.65
CA PHE A 75 -4.35 -12.39 -7.98
C PHE A 75 -4.51 -10.94 -8.43
N LYS A 76 -3.66 -10.45 -9.33
CA LYS A 76 -3.66 -9.04 -9.78
C LYS A 76 -3.53 -8.06 -8.61
N TYR A 77 -2.71 -8.46 -7.63
CA TYR A 77 -2.48 -7.71 -6.39
C TYR A 77 -1.06 -7.14 -6.36
N PRO A 78 -0.85 -5.90 -6.82
CA PRO A 78 0.51 -5.38 -6.96
C PRO A 78 1.15 -5.11 -5.60
N ASN A 79 2.45 -5.31 -5.55
CA ASN A 79 3.29 -4.80 -4.48
C ASN A 79 3.91 -3.46 -4.92
N LEU A 80 3.28 -2.36 -4.53
CA LEU A 80 3.72 -0.99 -4.81
C LEU A 80 4.74 -0.47 -3.78
N ASN A 81 5.15 -1.27 -2.78
CA ASN A 81 6.08 -0.83 -1.73
C ASN A 81 7.38 -0.31 -2.31
N GLY A 82 7.75 0.94 -2.03
CA GLY A 82 9.01 1.47 -2.51
C GLY A 82 9.14 2.97 -2.38
N LYS A 83 10.29 3.46 -2.85
CA LYS A 83 10.63 4.87 -2.97
C LYS A 83 10.72 5.21 -4.46
N TYR A 84 10.07 6.29 -4.85
CA TYR A 84 9.98 6.74 -6.22
C TYR A 84 10.48 8.17 -6.33
N SER A 85 11.37 8.45 -7.29
CA SER A 85 11.72 9.82 -7.68
C SER A 85 10.61 10.38 -8.55
N ILE A 86 10.22 11.62 -8.29
CA ILE A 86 9.24 12.36 -9.08
C ILE A 86 9.93 13.44 -9.90
N VAL A 87 9.54 13.52 -11.17
CA VAL A 87 9.69 14.71 -12.01
C VAL A 87 8.28 15.18 -12.37
N GLY A 88 7.87 16.34 -11.88
CA GLY A 88 6.51 16.84 -12.00
C GLY A 88 6.41 18.19 -12.70
N LYS A 89 5.26 18.42 -13.33
CA LYS A 89 4.87 19.71 -13.92
C LYS A 89 3.51 20.13 -13.39
N SER A 90 3.47 21.29 -12.74
CA SER A 90 2.25 21.90 -12.22
C SER A 90 1.73 22.98 -13.15
N PHE A 91 0.42 23.14 -13.17
CA PHE A 91 -0.30 24.20 -13.86
C PHE A 91 -1.17 24.93 -12.85
N LYS A 92 -1.01 26.25 -12.75
CA LYS A 92 -1.81 27.11 -11.89
C LYS A 92 -2.89 27.78 -12.73
N LYS A 93 -4.14 27.36 -12.55
CA LYS A 93 -5.26 27.83 -13.38
C LYS A 93 -5.49 29.35 -13.26
N THR A 94 -5.23 29.92 -12.09
CA THR A 94 -5.48 31.35 -11.82
C THR A 94 -4.50 32.29 -12.53
N THR A 95 -3.23 31.88 -12.68
CA THR A 95 -2.19 32.72 -13.32
C THR A 95 -1.80 32.23 -14.71
N GLY A 96 -2.20 31.01 -15.10
CA GLY A 96 -1.74 30.36 -16.32
C GLY A 96 -0.27 29.92 -16.27
N GLU A 97 0.38 30.06 -15.10
CA GLU A 97 1.78 29.71 -14.93
C GLU A 97 1.97 28.19 -14.86
N THR A 98 3.12 27.76 -15.39
CA THR A 98 3.58 26.39 -15.30
C THR A 98 4.90 26.34 -14.56
N PHE A 99 5.06 25.35 -13.70
CA PHE A 99 6.30 25.19 -12.94
C PHE A 99 6.67 23.71 -12.82
N ASP A 100 7.94 23.44 -13.11
CA ASP A 100 8.55 22.13 -12.93
C ASP A 100 8.98 21.98 -11.47
N TRP A 101 8.83 20.78 -10.92
CA TRP A 101 9.20 20.48 -9.54
C TRP A 101 9.68 19.04 -9.43
N GLY A 102 10.51 18.78 -8.42
CA GLY A 102 11.00 17.44 -8.10
C GLY A 102 10.54 16.96 -6.74
N GLY A 103 10.46 15.64 -6.55
CA GLY A 103 10.02 15.09 -5.27
C GLY A 103 10.37 13.64 -5.06
N ILE A 104 9.96 13.12 -3.91
CA ILE A 104 10.04 11.71 -3.55
C ILE A 104 8.65 11.25 -3.12
N LEU A 105 8.21 10.12 -3.67
CA LEU A 105 7.01 9.43 -3.27
C LEU A 105 7.38 8.11 -2.59
N LEU A 106 6.89 7.93 -1.37
CA LEU A 106 7.09 6.73 -0.54
C LEU A 106 5.77 6.01 -0.43
N ILE A 107 5.74 4.74 -0.87
CA ILE A 107 4.58 3.87 -0.70
C ILE A 107 4.95 2.80 0.30
N LYS A 108 4.18 2.74 1.40
CA LYS A 108 4.19 1.63 2.34
C LYS A 108 2.86 0.90 2.24
N GLN A 109 2.91 -0.38 1.92
CA GLN A 109 1.76 -1.23 1.66
C GLN A 109 1.93 -2.54 2.45
N ASP A 110 0.93 -2.84 3.25
CA ASP A 110 0.66 -4.17 3.81
C ASP A 110 -0.52 -4.79 3.04
N TRP A 111 -0.91 -6.01 3.40
CA TRP A 111 -2.03 -6.68 2.74
C TRP A 111 -3.33 -5.85 2.72
N ASP A 112 -3.69 -5.23 3.83
CA ASP A 112 -4.98 -4.54 4.00
C ASP A 112 -4.84 -3.02 4.15
N LYS A 113 -3.61 -2.53 4.30
CA LYS A 113 -3.31 -1.13 4.61
C LYS A 113 -2.30 -0.54 3.64
N ILE A 114 -2.49 0.73 3.30
CA ILE A 114 -1.54 1.50 2.49
C ILE A 114 -1.30 2.87 3.12
N LEU A 115 -0.14 3.44 2.85
CA LEU A 115 0.17 4.84 3.09
C LEU A 115 1.08 5.31 1.96
N VAL A 116 0.66 6.39 1.33
CA VAL A 116 1.46 7.15 0.38
C VAL A 116 1.91 8.42 1.11
N SER A 117 3.21 8.64 1.18
CA SER A 117 3.80 9.93 1.58
C SER A 117 4.46 10.55 0.36
N MET A 118 4.26 11.85 0.17
CA MET A 118 4.96 12.62 -0.85
C MET A 118 5.66 13.81 -0.21
N LYS A 119 6.94 13.96 -0.52
CA LYS A 119 7.76 15.10 -0.12
C LYS A 119 8.29 15.79 -1.37
N SER A 120 7.94 17.06 -1.54
CA SER A 120 8.54 17.90 -2.59
C SER A 120 9.97 18.27 -2.20
N LYS A 121 10.84 18.50 -3.18
CA LYS A 121 12.18 19.05 -2.94
C LYS A 121 12.11 20.53 -2.59
N ASP A 122 11.18 21.24 -3.21
CA ASP A 122 11.11 22.71 -3.18
C ASP A 122 10.19 23.22 -2.06
N SER A 123 9.51 22.33 -1.33
CA SER A 123 8.68 22.70 -0.18
C SER A 123 9.01 21.87 1.05
N SER A 124 8.90 22.49 2.22
CA SER A 124 8.99 21.81 3.53
C SER A 124 7.74 20.99 3.88
N SER A 125 6.79 20.87 2.94
CA SER A 125 5.50 20.21 3.15
C SER A 125 5.56 18.73 2.80
N GLU A 126 4.92 17.92 3.64
CA GLU A 126 4.75 16.48 3.42
C GLU A 126 3.26 16.16 3.37
N SER A 127 2.83 15.46 2.33
CA SER A 127 1.45 15.01 2.21
C SER A 127 1.33 13.53 2.48
N PHE A 128 0.23 13.14 3.12
CA PHE A 128 -0.08 11.77 3.46
C PHE A 128 -1.42 11.37 2.86
N SER A 129 -1.52 10.15 2.34
CA SER A 129 -2.79 9.61 1.88
C SER A 129 -3.74 9.32 3.05
N VAL A 130 -5.02 9.52 2.82
CA VAL A 130 -6.11 9.24 3.78
C VAL A 130 -7.05 8.13 3.30
N GLN A 131 -7.12 7.92 1.98
CA GLN A 131 -7.88 6.83 1.36
C GLN A 131 -7.20 6.41 0.05
N GLY A 132 -7.41 5.17 -0.37
CA GLY A 132 -6.78 4.62 -1.55
C GLY A 132 -7.56 3.47 -2.17
N LYS A 133 -7.43 3.32 -3.49
CA LYS A 133 -7.99 2.23 -4.28
C LYS A 133 -7.01 1.85 -5.38
N ILE A 134 -6.79 0.55 -5.55
CA ILE A 134 -5.99 -0.01 -6.63
C ILE A 134 -6.92 -0.71 -7.63
N THR A 135 -6.75 -0.40 -8.90
CA THR A 135 -7.46 -1.07 -10.01
C THR A 135 -6.43 -1.67 -10.96
N TYR A 136 -6.63 -2.93 -11.36
CA TYR A 136 -5.84 -3.55 -12.42
C TYR A 136 -6.53 -3.35 -13.77
N TYR A 137 -5.78 -2.88 -14.76
CA TYR A 137 -6.23 -2.75 -16.13
C TYR A 137 -5.36 -3.61 -17.04
N PRO A 138 -5.94 -4.61 -17.74
CA PRO A 138 -5.18 -5.42 -18.69
C PRO A 138 -4.41 -4.56 -19.69
N MET A 139 -3.14 -4.91 -19.94
CA MET A 139 -2.20 -4.20 -20.83
C MET A 139 -1.75 -2.80 -20.38
N LYS A 140 -2.39 -2.20 -19.37
CA LYS A 140 -2.01 -0.89 -18.82
C LYS A 140 -1.28 -0.99 -17.48
N GLY A 141 -1.47 -2.08 -16.74
CA GLY A 141 -0.87 -2.29 -15.42
C GLY A 141 -1.82 -1.90 -14.29
N TYR A 142 -1.31 -1.19 -13.29
CA TYR A 142 -2.02 -0.91 -12.04
C TYR A 142 -2.25 0.58 -11.85
N GLU A 143 -3.46 0.97 -11.50
CA GLU A 143 -3.80 2.35 -11.20
C GLU A 143 -4.10 2.50 -9.71
N LEU A 144 -3.32 3.35 -9.02
CA LEU A 144 -3.54 3.76 -7.64
C LEU A 144 -4.24 5.12 -7.63
N ASN A 145 -5.49 5.14 -7.16
CA ASN A 145 -6.23 6.36 -6.88
C ASN A 145 -6.19 6.61 -5.38
N TYR A 146 -5.72 7.78 -4.95
CA TYR A 146 -5.68 8.14 -3.53
C TYR A 146 -6.00 9.62 -3.32
N SER A 147 -6.61 9.93 -2.18
CA SER A 147 -6.73 11.31 -1.69
C SER A 147 -5.66 11.56 -0.64
N TYR A 148 -5.13 12.77 -0.62
CA TYR A 148 -4.09 13.17 0.32
C TYR A 148 -4.46 14.42 1.09
N ASP A 149 -3.84 14.54 2.26
CA ASP A 149 -3.88 15.70 3.12
C ASP A 149 -2.46 16.25 3.26
N ASN A 150 -2.26 17.51 2.86
CA ASN A 150 -0.96 18.16 2.98
C ASN A 150 -0.89 18.92 4.30
N THR A 151 0.01 18.49 5.19
CA THR A 151 0.26 19.19 6.45
C THR A 151 1.59 19.93 6.32
N PRO A 152 1.61 21.27 6.28
CA PRO A 152 2.86 22.01 6.28
C PRO A 152 3.58 21.81 7.63
N ASN A 153 4.90 21.60 7.60
CA ASN A 153 5.70 21.59 8.83
C ASN A 153 5.73 23.01 9.41
N ASN A 154 5.16 23.15 10.61
CA ASN A 154 5.16 24.24 11.60
C ASN A 154 5.80 25.61 11.23
N ASN A 155 5.06 26.68 11.59
CA ASN A 155 5.46 28.10 11.71
C ASN A 155 5.34 29.04 10.50
N ILE A 156 4.49 28.75 9.51
CA ILE A 156 4.03 29.80 8.57
C ILE A 156 2.50 29.78 8.58
N ALA A 157 1.90 30.79 9.21
CA ALA A 157 0.45 30.94 9.38
C ALA A 157 -0.34 31.04 8.06
N GLU A 158 0.35 31.08 6.91
CA GLU A 158 -0.23 31.24 5.57
C GLU A 158 -0.29 29.95 4.74
N LEU A 159 0.21 28.81 5.23
CA LEU A 159 0.08 27.54 4.52
C LEU A 159 -1.22 26.85 4.92
N HIS A 160 -2.26 27.07 4.11
CA HIS A 160 -3.53 26.37 4.27
C HIS A 160 -3.35 24.86 4.09
N LYS A 161 -4.00 24.10 4.96
CA LYS A 161 -4.20 22.67 4.79
C LYS A 161 -4.87 22.43 3.43
N HIS A 162 -4.29 21.55 2.61
CA HIS A 162 -4.79 21.28 1.27
C HIS A 162 -5.12 19.81 1.13
N VAL A 163 -6.34 19.53 0.66
CA VAL A 163 -6.78 18.20 0.27
C VAL A 163 -6.71 18.12 -1.25
N GLY A 164 -6.31 16.97 -1.77
CA GLY A 164 -6.28 16.72 -3.19
C GLY A 164 -6.47 15.25 -3.52
N ASN A 165 -6.63 14.97 -4.80
CA ASN A 165 -6.70 13.61 -5.34
C ASN A 165 -5.54 13.39 -6.29
N CYS A 166 -5.05 12.15 -6.31
CA CYS A 166 -4.00 11.73 -7.20
C CYS A 166 -4.32 10.35 -7.78
N THR A 167 -4.07 10.21 -9.07
CA THR A 167 -4.15 8.96 -9.81
C THR A 167 -2.77 8.64 -10.34
N VAL A 168 -2.23 7.48 -10.00
CA VAL A 168 -0.90 7.02 -10.42
C VAL A 168 -1.01 5.70 -11.15
N SER A 169 -0.64 5.70 -12.41
CA SER A 169 -0.68 4.54 -13.31
C SER A 169 0.71 3.91 -13.40
N PHE A 170 0.88 2.78 -12.72
CA PHE A 170 2.08 1.94 -12.73
C PHE A 170 2.06 0.95 -13.88
N ASN A 171 3.23 0.77 -14.50
CA ASN A 171 3.47 -0.35 -15.39
C ASN A 171 3.40 -1.69 -14.61
N GLU A 172 3.29 -2.80 -15.34
CA GLU A 172 3.19 -4.15 -14.78
C GLU A 172 4.38 -4.52 -13.86
N ASP A 173 5.57 -3.97 -14.14
CA ASP A 173 6.77 -4.16 -13.32
C ASP A 173 6.83 -3.28 -12.07
N THR A 174 5.94 -2.29 -11.95
CA THR A 174 5.88 -1.28 -10.87
C THR A 174 7.14 -0.42 -10.72
N GLU A 175 8.01 -0.39 -11.74
CA GLU A 175 9.28 0.35 -11.76
C GLU A 175 9.06 1.81 -12.20
N THR A 176 8.13 2.04 -13.12
CA THR A 176 7.77 3.36 -13.61
C THR A 176 6.28 3.60 -13.52
N ALA A 177 5.90 4.86 -13.31
CA ALA A 177 4.51 5.29 -13.27
C ALA A 177 4.32 6.71 -13.81
N ILE A 178 3.10 7.00 -14.26
CA ILE A 178 2.64 8.34 -14.61
C ILE A 178 1.52 8.71 -13.64
N GLY A 179 1.67 9.83 -12.96
CA GLY A 179 0.71 10.37 -12.02
C GLY A 179 0.06 11.65 -12.52
N ASN A 180 -1.20 11.86 -12.17
CA ASN A 180 -1.90 13.13 -12.30
C ASN A 180 -2.49 13.49 -10.93
N TYR A 181 -2.48 14.77 -10.57
CA TYR A 181 -3.09 15.25 -9.33
C TYR A 181 -3.88 16.52 -9.53
N TYR A 182 -4.85 16.71 -8.64
CA TYR A 182 -5.74 17.85 -8.59
C TYR A 182 -5.91 18.28 -7.13
N ASN A 183 -5.64 19.55 -6.83
CA ASN A 183 -5.88 20.12 -5.51
C ASN A 183 -7.31 20.68 -5.42
N ASP A 184 -7.84 20.80 -4.20
CA ASP A 184 -9.16 21.39 -3.95
C ASP A 184 -9.26 22.82 -4.50
N MET A 185 -10.30 23.04 -5.30
CA MET A 185 -10.65 24.30 -5.95
C MET A 185 -10.85 25.46 -4.97
N LYS A 186 -11.23 25.20 -3.71
CA LYS A 186 -11.44 26.27 -2.73
C LYS A 186 -10.15 26.99 -2.32
N ASN A 187 -9.01 26.29 -2.30
CA ASN A 187 -7.76 26.83 -1.74
C ASN A 187 -6.61 26.91 -2.77
N ARG A 188 -6.58 26.03 -3.79
CA ARG A 188 -5.60 26.07 -4.90
C ARG A 188 -6.16 25.37 -6.14
N GLU A 189 -6.52 26.14 -7.17
CA GLU A 189 -6.86 25.58 -8.49
C GLU A 189 -5.62 25.12 -9.28
N ASN A 190 -4.87 24.19 -8.71
CA ASN A 190 -3.65 23.65 -9.32
C ASN A 190 -3.82 22.17 -9.62
N TYR A 191 -3.47 21.80 -10.84
CA TYR A 191 -3.37 20.41 -11.28
C TYR A 191 -2.01 20.19 -11.92
N GLY A 192 -1.61 18.94 -12.06
CA GLY A 192 -0.34 18.62 -12.66
C GLY A 192 -0.18 17.16 -12.98
N SER A 193 0.89 16.89 -13.73
CA SER A 193 1.34 15.54 -14.03
C SER A 193 2.70 15.28 -13.40
N MET A 194 3.01 14.02 -13.20
CA MET A 194 4.29 13.58 -12.69
C MET A 194 4.71 12.26 -13.30
N GLU A 195 5.99 12.12 -13.55
CA GLU A 195 6.64 10.87 -13.90
C GLU A 195 7.36 10.33 -12.66
N LEU A 196 7.12 9.05 -12.38
CA LEU A 196 7.67 8.36 -11.23
C LEU A 196 8.61 7.26 -11.71
N ARG A 197 9.76 7.16 -11.06
CA ARG A 197 10.73 6.08 -11.28
C ARG A 197 11.17 5.52 -9.94
N ARG A 198 11.11 4.20 -9.78
CA ARG A 198 11.57 3.51 -8.57
C ARG A 198 13.06 3.79 -8.38
N ILE A 199 13.42 4.13 -7.14
CA ILE A 199 14.80 4.26 -6.70
C ILE A 199 15.07 3.03 -5.85
N ASN A 200 15.95 2.14 -6.34
CA ASN A 200 16.40 1.02 -5.54
C ASN A 200 17.17 1.57 -4.32
N GLY A 201 16.69 1.21 -3.13
CA GLY A 201 17.38 1.41 -1.87
C GLY A 201 18.13 0.14 -1.49
#